data_AF-A0A9X4QMW4-F1
#
_entry.id   AF-A0A9X4QMW4-F1
#
_cell.length_a   1.000
_cell.length_b   1.000
_cell.length_c   1.000
_cell.angle_alpha   90.00
_cell.angle_beta   90.00
_cell.angle_gamma   90.00
#
_symmetry.space_group_name_H-M   'P 1'
#
loop_
_entity.id
_entity.type
_entity.pdbx_description
1 polymer ?
#
loop_
_entity_poly.entity_id
_entity_poly.type
_entity_poly.pdbx_seq_one_letter_code
_entity_poly.pdbx_strand_id
1 'polypeptide(L)'
;MFTYNLLNYETGAVNRFLEWIGAGPVDFYSEAGLWPLILTIAIRWKVTGYGTIIYLAALTSIDNSYYEAASIDGASRWQQIRYISLPMLRPTVVILTLLAIGRIMNADFGMFYAMVGDATLLFPTTDVIDTLVYRSLRQSGDIGMASAAGFLQSVVAFVLVLSSNYAARRIDRDSAIF
;
A
#
# COMPACT_ATOMS: atom_id res chain seq x y z
N MET A 1 -12.38 12.74 8.94
CA MET A 1 -13.37 12.41 9.98
C MET A 1 -12.98 11.19 10.79
N PHE A 2 -12.90 9.97 10.23
CA PHE A 2 -12.55 8.76 11.02
C PHE A 2 -11.18 8.85 11.70
N THR A 3 -10.11 9.12 10.95
CA THR A 3 -8.75 9.25 11.49
C THR A 3 -8.63 10.34 12.55
N TYR A 4 -9.24 11.49 12.29
CA TYR A 4 -9.27 12.60 13.25
C TYR A 4 -9.96 12.18 14.56
N ASN A 5 -11.12 11.52 14.51
CA ASN A 5 -11.81 11.04 15.71
C ASN A 5 -11.04 9.94 16.47
N LEU A 6 -10.11 9.25 15.80
CA LEU A 6 -9.29 8.21 16.40
C LEU A 6 -8.05 8.80 17.09
N LEU A 7 -7.41 9.79 16.44
CA LEU A 7 -6.11 10.37 16.81
C LEU A 7 -6.20 11.76 17.45
N ASN A 8 -7.39 12.34 17.62
CA ASN A 8 -7.56 13.62 18.27
C ASN A 8 -6.97 13.59 19.70
N TYR A 9 -6.30 14.69 20.09
CA TYR A 9 -5.62 14.78 21.38
C TYR A 9 -6.57 14.55 22.57
N GLU A 10 -7.70 15.25 22.62
CA GLU A 10 -8.59 15.28 23.78
C GLU A 10 -9.65 14.17 23.77
N THR A 11 -10.17 13.80 22.59
CA THR A 11 -11.34 12.91 22.47
C THR A 11 -11.05 11.61 21.71
N GLY A 12 -9.82 11.45 21.22
CA GLY A 12 -9.38 10.33 20.42
C GLY A 12 -9.53 8.99 21.13
N ALA A 13 -9.99 7.97 20.40
CA ALA A 13 -10.06 6.61 20.94
C ALA A 13 -8.66 6.06 21.30
N VAL A 14 -7.61 6.44 20.55
CA VAL A 14 -6.23 6.01 20.82
C VAL A 14 -5.71 6.64 22.10
N ASN A 15 -5.90 7.94 22.31
CA ASN A 15 -5.45 8.60 23.54
C ASN A 15 -6.20 8.08 24.78
N ARG A 16 -7.52 7.84 24.68
CA ARG A 16 -8.27 7.18 25.76
C ARG A 16 -7.74 5.78 26.09
N PHE A 17 -7.32 5.02 25.08
CA PHE A 17 -6.71 3.71 25.30
C PHE A 17 -5.31 3.82 25.93
N LEU A 18 -4.49 4.78 25.49
CA LEU A 18 -3.17 5.06 26.07
C LEU A 18 -3.28 5.43 27.55
N GLU A 19 -4.20 6.32 27.89
CA GLU A 19 -4.48 6.69 29.29
C GLU A 19 -4.92 5.49 30.13
N TRP A 20 -5.76 4.61 29.57
CA TRP A 20 -6.21 3.39 30.25
C TRP A 20 -5.07 2.43 30.59
N ILE A 21 -4.04 2.33 29.74
CA ILE A 21 -2.83 1.52 30.01
C ILE A 21 -1.75 2.28 30.81
N GLY A 22 -2.05 3.49 31.29
CA GLY A 22 -1.12 4.31 32.08
C GLY A 22 -0.05 5.05 31.26
N ALA A 23 -0.21 5.13 29.93
CA ALA A 23 0.60 5.98 29.08
C ALA A 23 0.00 7.40 29.00
N GLY A 24 0.84 8.41 28.75
CA GLY A 24 0.38 9.78 28.54
C GLY A 24 -0.29 9.97 27.17
N PRO A 25 -1.16 10.99 27.01
CA PRO A 25 -1.75 11.31 25.72
C PRO A 25 -0.67 11.79 24.73
N VAL A 26 -0.87 11.47 23.46
CA VAL A 26 0.02 11.85 22.37
C VAL A 26 -0.70 12.85 21.46
N ASP A 27 -0.06 13.97 21.17
CA ASP A 27 -0.55 14.92 20.18
C ASP A 27 -0.07 14.53 18.77
N PHE A 28 -0.79 13.57 18.19
CA PHE A 28 -0.47 13.03 16.87
C PHE A 28 -0.40 14.13 15.80
N TYR A 29 -1.17 15.21 15.88
CA TYR A 29 -1.20 16.25 14.84
C TYR A 29 -0.12 17.34 15.02
N SER A 30 0.59 17.33 16.14
CA SER A 30 1.75 18.19 16.38
C SER A 30 3.08 17.46 16.16
N GLU A 31 3.09 16.13 16.15
CA GLU A 31 4.30 15.31 15.98
C GLU A 31 4.40 14.64 14.59
N ALA A 32 5.13 15.26 13.67
CA ALA A 32 5.31 14.73 12.31
C ALA A 32 6.00 13.34 12.26
N GLY A 33 6.83 12.99 13.26
CA GLY A 33 7.64 11.78 13.25
C GLY A 33 6.85 10.47 13.23
N LEU A 34 5.63 10.45 13.78
CA LEU A 34 4.80 9.24 13.85
C LEU A 34 4.02 8.97 12.56
N TRP A 35 3.85 9.99 11.71
CA TRP A 35 2.94 9.90 10.57
C TRP A 35 3.36 8.92 9.46
N PRO A 36 4.65 8.75 9.12
CA PRO A 36 5.03 7.72 8.15
C PRO A 36 4.54 6.33 8.56
N LEU A 37 4.58 6.01 9.86
CA LEU A 37 4.06 4.74 10.39
C LEU A 37 2.53 4.70 10.32
N ILE A 38 1.86 5.76 10.77
CA ILE A 38 0.38 5.86 10.76
C ILE A 38 -0.16 5.69 9.34
N LEU A 39 0.41 6.41 8.37
CA LEU A 39 0.01 6.34 6.96
C LEU A 39 0.29 4.95 6.38
N THR A 40 1.42 4.32 6.73
CA THR A 40 1.74 2.96 6.31
C THR A 40 0.71 1.95 6.84
N ILE A 41 0.36 2.02 8.12
CA ILE A 41 -0.65 1.14 8.72
C ILE A 41 -2.01 1.38 8.05
N ALA A 42 -2.39 2.64 7.85
CA ALA A 42 -3.67 3.00 7.23
C ALA A 42 -3.78 2.47 5.80
N ILE A 43 -2.75 2.66 4.96
CA ILE A 43 -2.78 2.13 3.59
C ILE A 43 -2.81 0.61 3.60
N ARG A 44 -2.01 -0.05 4.48
CA ARG A 44 -2.03 -1.50 4.60
C ARG A 44 -3.40 -2.01 5.01
N TRP A 45 -4.04 -1.40 5.99
CA TRP A 45 -5.39 -1.76 6.40
C TRP A 45 -6.40 -1.59 5.24
N LYS A 46 -6.33 -0.47 4.52
CA LYS A 46 -7.19 -0.19 3.36
C LYS A 46 -7.06 -1.23 2.25
N VAL A 47 -5.84 -1.63 1.88
CA VAL A 47 -5.61 -2.47 0.69
C VAL A 47 -5.57 -3.96 0.97
N THR A 48 -5.30 -4.39 2.21
CA THR A 48 -5.06 -5.81 2.53
C THR A 48 -6.30 -6.67 2.27
N GLY A 49 -7.51 -6.18 2.57
CA GLY A 49 -8.74 -6.94 2.32
C GLY A 49 -8.92 -7.33 0.84
N TYR A 50 -8.76 -6.36 -0.06
CA TYR A 50 -8.85 -6.61 -1.49
C TYR A 50 -7.73 -7.52 -2.01
N GLY A 51 -6.50 -7.30 -1.54
CA GLY A 51 -5.36 -8.16 -1.91
C GLY A 51 -5.59 -9.64 -1.52
N THR A 52 -6.13 -9.89 -0.33
CA THR A 52 -6.44 -11.24 0.15
C THR A 52 -7.46 -11.94 -0.74
N ILE A 53 -8.49 -11.23 -1.23
CA ILE A 53 -9.51 -11.82 -2.13
C ILE A 53 -8.86 -12.36 -3.41
N ILE A 54 -7.94 -11.60 -4.01
CA ILE A 54 -7.27 -12.02 -5.25
C ILE A 54 -6.42 -13.28 -5.00
N TYR A 55 -5.64 -13.29 -3.92
CA TYR A 55 -4.82 -14.45 -3.59
C TYR A 55 -5.67 -15.68 -3.22
N LEU A 56 -6.79 -15.50 -2.53
CA LEU A 56 -7.72 -16.59 -2.23
C LEU A 56 -8.34 -17.16 -3.51
N ALA A 57 -8.78 -16.32 -4.45
CA ALA A 57 -9.32 -16.77 -5.73
C ALA A 57 -8.29 -17.62 -6.50
N ALA A 58 -7.03 -17.16 -6.55
CA ALA A 58 -5.96 -17.92 -7.18
C ALA A 58 -5.69 -19.25 -6.45
N LEU A 59 -5.67 -19.26 -5.11
CA LEU A 59 -5.53 -20.50 -4.33
C LEU A 59 -6.64 -21.51 -4.61
N THR A 60 -7.90 -21.05 -4.73
CA THR A 60 -9.03 -21.94 -5.00
C THR A 60 -9.03 -22.53 -6.42
N SER A 61 -8.25 -21.97 -7.35
CA SER A 61 -8.06 -22.53 -8.69
C SER A 61 -7.04 -23.68 -8.74
N ILE A 62 -6.29 -23.90 -7.64
CA ILE A 62 -5.34 -25.01 -7.54
C ILE A 62 -6.12 -26.31 -7.30
N ASP A 63 -5.83 -27.33 -8.11
CA ASP A 63 -6.42 -28.66 -7.96
C ASP A 63 -6.10 -29.26 -6.58
N ASN A 64 -7.12 -29.74 -5.86
CA ASN A 64 -6.96 -30.31 -4.52
C ASN A 64 -6.12 -31.60 -4.51
N SER A 65 -6.00 -32.31 -5.64
CA SER A 65 -5.19 -33.53 -5.75
C SER A 65 -3.72 -33.33 -5.38
N TYR A 66 -3.15 -32.13 -5.63
CA TYR A 66 -1.79 -31.80 -5.19
C TYR A 66 -1.65 -31.84 -3.66
N TYR A 67 -2.64 -31.30 -2.94
CA TYR A 67 -2.64 -31.25 -1.48
C TYR A 67 -2.97 -32.61 -0.86
N GLU A 68 -3.85 -33.38 -1.48
CA GLU A 68 -4.18 -34.75 -1.07
C GLU A 68 -2.98 -35.67 -1.22
N ALA A 69 -2.33 -35.66 -2.39
CA ALA A 69 -1.12 -36.42 -2.63
C ALA A 69 -0.01 -36.06 -1.63
N ALA A 70 0.24 -34.77 -1.41
CA ALA A 70 1.23 -34.33 -0.43
C ALA A 70 0.88 -34.76 1.01
N SER A 71 -0.40 -34.82 1.35
CA SER A 71 -0.85 -35.31 2.66
C SER A 71 -0.64 -36.82 2.82
N ILE A 72 -0.83 -37.60 1.75
CA ILE A 72 -0.50 -39.04 1.70
C ILE A 72 1.01 -39.25 1.91
N ASP A 73 1.84 -38.39 1.32
CA ASP A 73 3.31 -38.39 1.49
C ASP A 73 3.76 -37.85 2.86
N GLY A 74 2.83 -37.47 3.75
CA GLY A 74 3.14 -36.99 5.09
C GLY A 74 3.60 -35.53 5.17
N ALA A 75 3.35 -34.72 4.14
CA ALA A 75 3.73 -33.31 4.14
C ALA A 75 2.86 -32.49 5.10
N SER A 76 3.52 -31.77 6.01
CA SER A 76 2.91 -30.80 6.93
C SER A 76 2.30 -29.60 6.18
N ARG A 77 1.39 -28.87 6.83
CA ARG A 77 0.75 -27.67 6.25
C ARG A 77 1.75 -26.62 5.79
N TRP A 78 2.83 -26.41 6.55
CA TRP A 78 3.89 -25.48 6.15
C TRP A 78 4.63 -25.93 4.90
N GLN A 79 4.86 -27.24 4.73
CA GLN A 79 5.44 -27.81 3.52
C GLN A 79 4.49 -27.62 2.32
N GLN A 80 3.20 -27.87 2.50
CA GLN A 80 2.19 -27.62 1.45
C GLN A 80 2.18 -26.15 1.02
N ILE A 81 2.22 -25.20 1.95
CA ILE A 81 2.30 -23.76 1.64
C ILE A 81 3.59 -23.44 0.86
N ARG A 82 4.74 -23.92 1.34
CA ARG A 82 6.06 -23.61 0.79
C ARG A 82 6.30 -24.21 -0.59
N TYR A 83 5.87 -25.45 -0.80
CA TYR A 83 6.23 -26.26 -1.98
C TYR A 83 5.10 -26.44 -2.98
N ILE A 84 3.84 -26.14 -2.62
CA ILE A 84 2.69 -26.22 -3.52
C ILE A 84 2.09 -24.83 -3.71
N SER A 85 1.55 -24.23 -2.64
CA SER A 85 0.78 -22.99 -2.74
C SER A 85 1.63 -21.82 -3.26
N LEU A 86 2.80 -21.55 -2.68
CA LEU A 86 3.65 -20.43 -3.08
C LEU A 86 4.19 -20.55 -4.52
N PRO A 87 4.72 -21.71 -4.97
CA PRO A 87 5.13 -21.88 -6.36
C PRO A 87 3.99 -21.71 -7.36
N MET A 88 2.80 -22.24 -7.06
CA MET A 88 1.63 -22.12 -7.95
C MET A 88 1.04 -20.70 -7.97
N LEU A 89 1.15 -19.95 -6.87
CA LEU A 89 0.76 -18.54 -6.82
C LEU A 89 1.76 -17.59 -7.49
N ARG A 90 2.94 -18.06 -7.89
CA ARG A 90 4.02 -17.23 -8.43
C ARG A 90 3.56 -16.30 -9.56
N PRO A 91 2.80 -16.74 -10.58
CA PRO A 91 2.36 -15.85 -11.66
C PRO A 91 1.46 -14.71 -11.14
N THR A 92 0.52 -15.03 -10.25
CA THR A 92 -0.35 -14.04 -9.60
C THR A 92 0.47 -13.04 -8.77
N VAL A 93 1.43 -13.51 -7.98
CA VAL A 93 2.31 -12.64 -7.19
C VAL A 93 3.10 -11.69 -8.09
N VAL A 94 3.66 -12.20 -9.19
CA VAL A 94 4.43 -11.39 -10.15
C VAL A 94 3.56 -10.30 -10.77
N ILE A 95 2.38 -10.65 -11.30
CA ILE A 95 1.46 -9.69 -11.92
C ILE A 95 1.04 -8.61 -10.93
N LEU A 96 0.60 -8.99 -9.73
CA LEU A 96 0.17 -8.04 -8.71
C LEU A 96 1.32 -7.14 -8.24
N THR A 97 2.55 -7.67 -8.18
CA THR A 97 3.74 -6.89 -7.85
C THR A 97 4.05 -5.87 -8.95
N LEU A 98 3.98 -6.26 -10.23
CA LEU A 98 4.17 -5.33 -11.35
C LEU A 98 3.14 -4.19 -11.33
N LEU A 99 1.87 -4.52 -11.12
CA LEU A 99 0.79 -3.52 -10.99
C LEU A 99 1.01 -2.61 -9.79
N ALA A 100 1.49 -3.14 -8.66
CA ALA A 100 1.82 -2.35 -7.49
C ALA A 100 2.98 -1.39 -7.75
N ILE A 101 4.04 -1.83 -8.44
CA ILE A 101 5.20 -0.99 -8.76
C ILE A 101 4.80 0.19 -9.65
N GLY A 102 3.95 -0.03 -10.66
CA GLY A 102 3.46 1.06 -11.50
C GLY A 102 2.68 2.13 -10.73
N ARG A 103 2.13 1.77 -9.57
CA ARG A 103 1.39 2.69 -8.70
C ARG A 103 2.24 3.37 -7.64
N ILE A 104 3.51 3.02 -7.46
CA ILE A 104 4.38 3.60 -6.40
C ILE A 104 4.49 5.13 -6.52
N MET A 105 4.49 5.67 -7.74
CA MET A 105 4.59 7.11 -7.96
C MET A 105 3.30 7.89 -7.66
N ASN A 106 2.17 7.19 -7.47
CA ASN A 106 0.90 7.78 -7.10
C ASN A 106 0.63 7.43 -5.63
N ALA A 107 0.92 8.37 -4.74
CA ALA A 107 0.44 8.24 -3.37
C ALA A 107 -1.10 8.24 -3.42
N ASP A 108 -1.75 7.51 -2.52
CA ASP A 108 -3.20 7.45 -2.47
C ASP A 108 -3.73 8.83 -2.01
N PHE A 109 -3.84 9.78 -2.95
CA PHE A 109 -4.14 11.19 -2.68
C PHE A 109 -5.34 11.34 -1.75
N GLY A 110 -6.42 10.62 -2.06
CA GLY A 110 -7.64 10.65 -1.26
C GLY A 110 -7.38 10.25 0.20
N MET A 111 -6.57 9.23 0.45
CA MET A 111 -6.20 8.84 1.80
C MET A 111 -5.29 9.87 2.49
N PHE A 112 -4.20 10.27 1.83
CA PHE A 112 -3.23 11.21 2.39
C PHE A 112 -3.89 12.55 2.74
N TYR A 113 -4.66 13.11 1.80
CA TYR A 113 -5.38 14.36 2.01
C TYR A 113 -6.50 14.24 3.04
N ALA A 114 -7.24 13.12 3.11
CA ALA A 114 -8.28 12.95 4.11
C ALA A 114 -7.76 12.79 5.55
N MET A 115 -6.51 12.31 5.72
CA MET A 115 -5.90 12.08 7.03
C MET A 115 -5.10 13.27 7.54
N VAL A 116 -4.28 13.87 6.67
CA VAL A 116 -3.37 14.98 7.00
C VAL A 116 -3.99 16.34 6.68
N GLY A 117 -4.71 16.43 5.56
CA GLY A 117 -5.30 17.68 5.07
C GLY A 117 -4.26 18.79 4.88
N ASP A 118 -4.58 19.96 5.42
CA ASP A 118 -3.72 21.16 5.38
C ASP A 118 -2.91 21.36 6.68
N ALA A 119 -2.71 20.30 7.49
CA ALA A 119 -1.93 20.37 8.73
C ALA A 119 -0.42 20.55 8.44
N THR A 120 0.01 21.81 8.32
CA THR A 120 1.36 22.21 7.91
C THR A 120 2.47 21.63 8.79
N LEU A 121 2.22 21.42 10.08
CA LEU A 121 3.16 20.82 11.02
C LEU A 121 3.57 19.40 10.62
N LEU A 122 2.74 18.69 9.85
CA LEU A 122 2.96 17.31 9.43
C LEU A 122 3.66 17.19 8.09
N PHE A 123 3.68 18.26 7.28
CA PHE A 123 4.22 18.23 5.91
C PHE A 123 5.66 17.74 5.80
N PRO A 124 6.58 18.01 6.75
CA PRO A 124 7.96 17.52 6.66
C PRO A 124 8.10 16.00 6.47
N THR A 125 7.10 15.21 6.88
CA THR A 125 7.13 13.74 6.80
C THR A 125 5.96 13.15 6.02
N THR A 126 4.99 13.97 5.59
CA THR A 126 3.73 13.49 5.00
C THR A 126 3.39 14.07 3.63
N ASP A 127 4.04 15.15 3.22
CA ASP A 127 3.71 15.78 1.94
C ASP A 127 4.27 14.94 0.79
N VAL A 128 3.38 14.59 -0.12
CA VAL A 128 3.67 13.78 -1.31
C VAL A 128 3.36 14.61 -2.56
N ILE A 129 3.85 14.17 -3.72
CA ILE A 129 3.67 14.90 -4.98
C ILE A 129 2.19 15.23 -5.21
N ASP A 130 1.29 14.26 -4.99
CA ASP A 130 -0.13 14.43 -5.25
C ASP A 130 -0.79 15.49 -4.35
N THR A 131 -0.42 15.54 -3.06
CA THR A 131 -0.96 16.53 -2.12
C THR A 131 -0.37 17.91 -2.38
N LEU A 132 0.92 17.99 -2.73
CA LEU A 132 1.58 19.23 -3.12
C LEU A 132 0.94 19.83 -4.37
N VAL A 133 0.80 19.03 -5.44
CA VAL A 133 0.20 19.44 -6.72
C VAL A 133 -1.23 19.93 -6.51
N TYR A 134 -2.04 19.16 -5.77
CA TYR A 134 -3.39 19.55 -5.45
C TYR A 134 -3.45 20.88 -4.69
N ARG A 135 -2.56 21.07 -3.71
CA ARG A 135 -2.52 22.28 -2.90
C ARG A 135 -2.13 23.50 -3.73
N SER A 136 -1.11 23.40 -4.58
CA SER A 136 -0.69 24.50 -5.46
C SER A 136 -1.75 24.85 -6.51
N LEU A 137 -2.48 23.86 -7.04
CA LEU A 137 -3.64 24.11 -7.88
C LEU A 137 -4.73 24.87 -7.12
N ARG A 138 -5.10 24.39 -5.92
CA ARG A 138 -6.19 24.94 -5.13
C ARG A 138 -5.89 26.35 -4.59
N GLN A 139 -4.66 26.60 -4.16
CA GLN A 139 -4.27 27.85 -3.49
C GLN A 139 -3.76 28.90 -4.47
N SER A 140 -2.97 28.50 -5.47
CA SER A 140 -2.26 29.43 -6.36
C SER A 140 -2.76 29.37 -7.81
N GLY A 141 -3.60 28.40 -8.16
CA GLY A 141 -4.08 28.22 -9.54
C GLY A 141 -2.96 27.80 -10.51
N ASP A 142 -1.86 27.24 -10.01
CA ASP A 142 -0.68 26.92 -10.83
C ASP A 142 -0.88 25.61 -11.61
N ILE A 143 -1.61 25.72 -12.71
CA ILE A 143 -1.88 24.62 -13.64
C ILE A 143 -0.59 24.14 -14.32
N GLY A 144 0.38 25.04 -14.52
CA GLY A 144 1.67 24.73 -15.15
C GLY A 144 2.47 23.74 -14.31
N MET A 145 2.65 24.03 -13.03
CA MET A 145 3.35 23.15 -12.10
C MET A 145 2.64 21.79 -11.98
N ALA A 146 1.32 21.79 -11.84
CA ALA A 146 0.55 20.55 -11.75
C ALA A 146 0.68 19.66 -12.99
N SER A 147 0.61 20.25 -14.17
CA SER A 147 0.76 19.53 -15.44
C SER A 147 2.18 18.95 -15.56
N ALA A 148 3.20 19.72 -15.17
CA ALA A 148 4.59 19.27 -15.20
C ALA A 148 4.85 18.13 -14.21
N ALA A 149 4.32 18.22 -12.99
CA ALA A 149 4.44 17.19 -11.97
C ALA A 149 3.76 15.87 -12.40
N GLY A 150 2.53 15.95 -12.93
CA GLY A 150 1.82 14.80 -13.46
C GLY A 150 2.55 14.15 -14.64
N PHE A 151 3.12 14.95 -15.54
CA PHE A 151 3.96 14.44 -16.63
C PHE A 151 5.17 13.69 -16.09
N LEU A 152 5.93 14.28 -15.15
CA LEU A 152 7.09 13.63 -14.54
C LEU A 152 6.72 12.33 -13.81
N GLN A 153 5.62 12.32 -13.06
CA GLN A 153 5.10 11.09 -12.42
C GLN A 153 4.81 10.00 -13.45
N SER A 154 4.17 10.34 -14.57
CA SER A 154 3.86 9.37 -15.62
C SER A 154 5.12 8.79 -16.28
N VAL A 155 6.14 9.61 -16.52
CA VAL A 155 7.42 9.17 -17.09
C VAL A 155 8.14 8.23 -16.13
N VAL A 156 8.24 8.59 -14.84
CA VAL A 156 8.90 7.75 -13.83
C VAL A 156 8.13 6.44 -13.63
N ALA A 157 6.80 6.49 -13.53
CA ALA A 157 5.97 5.30 -13.42
C ALA A 157 6.14 4.38 -14.63
N PHE A 158 6.19 4.95 -15.85
CA PHE A 158 6.42 4.20 -17.07
C PHE A 158 7.78 3.47 -17.07
N VAL A 159 8.85 4.17 -16.69
CA VAL A 159 10.19 3.57 -16.57
C VAL A 159 10.20 2.44 -15.53
N LEU A 160 9.58 2.65 -14.36
CA LEU A 160 9.46 1.64 -13.31
C LEU A 160 8.70 0.40 -13.77
N VAL A 161 7.60 0.58 -14.49
CA VAL A 161 6.82 -0.55 -15.05
C VAL A 161 7.65 -1.31 -16.06
N LEU A 162 8.32 -0.63 -16.99
CA LEU A 162 9.16 -1.29 -18.00
C LEU A 162 10.34 -2.05 -17.37
N SER A 163 11.05 -1.45 -16.42
CA SER A 163 12.16 -2.10 -15.73
C SER A 163 11.69 -3.31 -14.93
N SER A 164 10.54 -3.21 -14.28
CA SER A 164 9.97 -4.30 -13.49
C SER A 164 9.44 -5.42 -14.39
N ASN A 165 8.77 -5.10 -15.49
CA ASN A 165 8.32 -6.09 -16.47
C ASN A 165 9.52 -6.83 -17.10
N TYR A 166 10.60 -6.10 -17.42
CA TYR A 166 11.84 -6.70 -17.89
C TYR A 166 12.45 -7.68 -16.85
N ALA A 167 12.45 -7.30 -15.57
CA ALA A 167 12.91 -8.18 -14.49
C ALA A 167 12.01 -9.41 -14.32
N ALA A 168 10.68 -9.24 -14.41
CA ALA A 168 9.72 -10.34 -14.35
C ALA A 168 9.92 -11.35 -15.49
N ARG A 169 10.10 -10.88 -16.74
CA ARG A 169 10.41 -11.70 -17.92
C ARG A 169 11.64 -12.60 -17.76
N ARG A 170 12.63 -12.16 -16.98
CA ARG A 170 13.85 -12.94 -16.68
C ARG A 170 13.59 -14.08 -15.69
N ILE A 171 12.63 -13.89 -14.79
CA ILE A 171 12.29 -14.81 -13.71
C ILE A 171 11.28 -15.86 -14.21
N ASP A 172 10.31 -15.43 -15.02
CA ASP A 172 9.28 -16.29 -15.59
C ASP A 172 8.82 -15.70 -16.95
N ARG A 173 9.07 -16.44 -18.03
CA ARG A 173 8.82 -15.96 -19.41
C ARG A 173 7.33 -15.87 -19.73
N ASP A 174 6.50 -16.69 -19.08
CA ASP A 174 5.06 -16.76 -19.32
C ASP A 174 4.27 -15.76 -18.44
N SER A 175 4.91 -15.22 -17.40
CA SER A 175 4.31 -14.21 -16.49
C SER A 175 4.42 -12.76 -17.01
N ALA A 176 5.02 -12.55 -18.18
CA ALA A 176 5.19 -11.23 -18.77
C ALA A 176 3.86 -10.73 -19.37
N ILE A 177 3.40 -9.56 -18.92
CA ILE A 177 2.13 -8.97 -19.40
C ILE A 177 2.30 -8.41 -20.82
N PHE A 178 3.52 -8.01 -21.16
CA PHE A 178 3.93 -7.55 -22.48
C PHE A 178 5.17 -8.28 -22.90
#